data_AF-A0A9E1QCC0-F1
#
_entry.id   AF-A0A9E1QCC0-F1
#
_cell.length_a   1.000
_cell.length_b   1.000
_cell.length_c   1.000
_cell.angle_alpha   90.00
_cell.angle_beta   90.00
_cell.angle_gamma   90.00
#
_symmetry.space_group_name_H-M   'P 1'
#
loop_
_entity.id
_entity.type
_entity.pdbx_description
1 polymer ?
#
loop_
_entity_poly.entity_id
_entity_poly.type
_entity_poly.pdbx_seq_one_letter_code
_entity_poly.pdbx_strand_id
1 'polypeptide(L)'
;LAPAMAGTDLFTHIKYMAYTTVPTFIVTLIIFIIIGLTLNVNGDADTSVMLGDIDKAFNISPWLFLVPVTVIVLIIKKTPPLIALLAGTLLAAIFALFFQPQIIMNIAGATELTFNSAYKGLMTAITVDTAIATDNEILADLFTSGGMAKMMGTIWLILCAMVFGGIMDAIGALAKISSFMLQLFDSVFGLFASTVFTCIGLNFTASDQYLAIVVPGKMYSKAFKEKGLAPENLSRTLEDSGTVTSVLIPWNTCGAYHSGVLGVSVGEYFIYAIFNWLSPFTTLLFAAFRIKIRQLASK
;
A
#
# COMPACT_ATOMS: atom_id res chain seq x y z
N LEU A 1 7.30 1.13 -9.12
CA LEU A 1 6.81 1.96 -10.25
C LEU A 1 7.77 3.11 -10.54
N ALA A 2 8.13 3.90 -9.52
CA ALA A 2 9.08 5.03 -9.63
C ALA A 2 10.39 4.74 -10.40
N PRO A 3 11.13 3.63 -10.17
CA PRO A 3 12.39 3.37 -10.89
C PRO A 3 12.19 3.20 -12.40
N ALA A 4 11.11 2.53 -12.80
CA ALA A 4 10.76 2.35 -14.20
C ALA A 4 10.41 3.68 -14.86
N MET A 5 9.70 4.58 -14.15
CA MET A 5 9.31 5.89 -14.69
C MET A 5 10.48 6.87 -14.79
N ALA A 6 11.42 6.79 -13.85
CA ALA A 6 12.61 7.63 -13.84
C ALA A 6 13.74 7.10 -14.74
N GLY A 7 13.71 5.82 -15.12
CA GLY A 7 14.74 5.18 -15.96
C GLY A 7 15.97 4.69 -15.18
N THR A 8 15.78 4.22 -13.95
CA THR A 8 16.85 3.60 -13.11
C THR A 8 16.54 2.13 -12.83
N ASP A 9 17.55 1.34 -12.49
CA ASP A 9 17.34 -0.05 -12.09
C ASP A 9 16.82 -0.16 -10.65
N LEU A 10 16.10 -1.25 -10.37
CA LEU A 10 15.44 -1.46 -9.08
C LEU A 10 16.42 -1.46 -7.90
N PHE A 11 17.62 -2.04 -8.06
CA PHE A 11 18.57 -2.16 -6.96
C PHE A 11 19.25 -0.83 -6.65
N THR A 12 19.62 -0.06 -7.67
CA THR A 12 20.11 1.31 -7.50
C THR A 12 19.05 2.16 -6.82
N HIS A 13 17.80 2.08 -7.27
CA HIS A 13 16.69 2.76 -6.63
C HIS A 13 16.54 2.41 -5.15
N ILE A 14 16.46 1.13 -4.78
CA ILE A 14 16.31 0.71 -3.38
C ILE A 14 17.45 1.26 -2.50
N LYS A 15 18.70 1.11 -2.96
CA LYS A 15 19.87 1.60 -2.22
C LYS A 15 19.85 3.11 -2.04
N TYR A 16 19.39 3.83 -3.06
CA TYR A 16 19.41 5.29 -3.06
C TYR A 16 18.22 5.90 -2.32
N MET A 17 17.07 5.21 -2.35
CA MET A 17 15.87 5.55 -1.58
C MET A 17 16.14 5.43 -0.07
N ALA A 18 16.95 4.45 0.35
CA ALA A 18 17.31 4.27 1.77
C ALA A 18 17.88 5.54 2.43
N TYR A 19 18.52 6.43 1.68
CA TYR A 19 19.06 7.69 2.22
C TYR A 19 18.00 8.60 2.85
N THR A 20 16.77 8.65 2.30
CA THR A 20 15.67 9.47 2.84
C THR A 20 14.69 8.62 3.64
N THR A 21 14.46 7.38 3.23
CA THR A 21 13.55 6.45 3.91
C THR A 21 14.05 6.07 5.29
N VAL A 22 15.31 5.68 5.45
CA VAL A 22 15.82 5.22 6.75
C VAL A 22 15.77 6.32 7.81
N PRO A 23 16.22 7.56 7.55
CA PRO A 23 16.07 8.65 8.51
C PRO A 23 14.60 8.94 8.85
N THR A 24 13.71 9.01 7.86
CA THR A 24 12.27 9.24 8.07
C THR A 24 11.64 8.13 8.91
N PHE A 25 12.05 6.87 8.67
CA PHE A 25 11.61 5.71 9.43
C PHE A 25 12.09 5.77 10.89
N ILE A 26 13.36 6.13 11.12
CA ILE A 26 13.90 6.29 12.48
C ILE A 26 13.13 7.37 13.25
N VAL A 27 12.86 8.53 12.63
CA VAL A 27 12.07 9.60 13.27
C VAL A 27 10.65 9.12 13.60
N THR A 28 9.99 8.46 12.65
CA THR A 28 8.67 7.86 12.85
C THR A 28 8.67 6.85 14.01
N LEU A 29 9.68 5.98 14.07
CA LEU A 29 9.83 4.98 15.11
C LEU A 29 10.01 5.62 16.49
N ILE A 30 10.85 6.67 16.59
CA ILE A 30 11.04 7.41 17.85
C ILE A 30 9.71 8.01 18.32
N ILE A 31 8.94 8.63 17.42
CA ILE A 31 7.65 9.21 17.79
C ILE A 31 6.68 8.13 18.27
N PHE A 32 6.60 6.99 17.58
CA PHE A 32 5.76 5.88 18.04
C PHE A 32 6.22 5.27 19.37
N ILE A 33 7.53 5.22 19.64
CA ILE A 33 8.05 4.82 20.95
C ILE A 33 7.60 5.80 22.03
N ILE A 34 7.69 7.12 21.78
CA ILE A 34 7.24 8.14 22.74
C ILE A 34 5.74 7.99 22.99
N ILE A 35 4.93 7.87 21.93
CA ILE A 35 3.47 7.67 22.04
C ILE A 35 3.18 6.40 22.86
N GLY A 36 3.85 5.29 22.53
CA GLY A 36 3.66 4.01 23.23
C GLY A 36 4.04 4.04 24.70
N LEU A 37 5.05 4.83 25.10
CA LEU A 37 5.48 4.98 26.49
C LEU A 37 4.69 6.05 27.28
N THR A 38 3.98 6.94 26.59
CA THR A 38 3.22 8.05 27.22
C THR A 38 1.72 7.78 27.31
N LEU A 39 1.20 6.83 26.53
CA LEU A 39 -0.19 6.39 26.60
C LEU A 39 -0.44 5.59 27.88
N ASN A 40 -1.23 6.16 28.79
CA ASN A 40 -1.79 5.41 29.92
C ASN A 40 -2.97 4.57 29.41
N VAL A 41 -2.72 3.30 29.16
CA VAL A 41 -3.77 2.33 28.80
C VAL A 41 -4.43 1.86 30.09
N ASN A 42 -5.67 2.26 30.32
CA ASN A 42 -6.47 1.80 31.45
C ASN A 42 -7.37 0.64 30.97
N GLY A 43 -7.11 -0.55 31.49
CA GLY A 43 -7.89 -1.76 31.19
C GLY A 43 -7.04 -3.00 31.39
N ASP A 44 -7.53 -3.95 32.18
CA ASP A 44 -6.93 -5.28 32.22
C ASP A 44 -7.37 -6.01 30.94
N ALA A 45 -6.43 -6.29 30.04
CA ALA A 45 -6.73 -7.02 28.82
C ALA A 45 -6.90 -8.50 29.20
N ASP A 46 -8.10 -8.89 29.63
CA ASP A 46 -8.43 -10.30 29.86
C ASP A 46 -8.54 -11.02 28.51
N THR A 47 -7.37 -11.46 28.04
CA THR A 47 -7.22 -12.23 26.80
C THR A 47 -7.70 -13.67 26.94
N SER A 48 -7.94 -14.16 28.16
CA SER A 48 -8.29 -15.56 28.39
C SER A 48 -9.65 -15.92 27.78
N VAL A 49 -10.63 -15.02 27.90
CA VAL A 49 -11.96 -15.16 27.30
C VAL A 49 -11.86 -15.15 25.77
N MET A 50 -11.10 -14.21 25.20
CA MET A 50 -10.93 -14.10 23.75
C MET A 50 -10.23 -15.33 23.16
N LEU A 51 -9.16 -15.82 23.81
CA LEU A 51 -8.45 -17.03 23.38
C LEU A 51 -9.35 -18.26 23.47
N GLY A 52 -10.14 -18.39 24.53
CA GLY A 52 -11.11 -19.48 24.67
C GLY A 52 -12.19 -19.48 23.59
N ASP A 53 -12.67 -18.30 23.17
CA ASP A 53 -13.65 -18.19 22.10
C ASP A 53 -13.05 -18.45 20.71
N ILE A 54 -11.80 -18.05 20.49
CA ILE A 54 -11.04 -18.40 19.28
C ILE A 54 -10.84 -19.91 19.17
N ASP A 55 -10.45 -20.59 20.25
CA ASP A 55 -10.21 -22.03 20.27
C ASP A 55 -11.50 -22.85 20.04
N LYS A 56 -12.68 -22.31 20.38
CA LYS A 56 -13.97 -22.93 20.04
C LYS A 56 -14.30 -22.80 18.55
N ALA A 57 -13.92 -21.68 17.93
CA ALA A 57 -14.30 -21.36 16.57
C ALA A 57 -13.31 -21.93 15.53
N PHE A 58 -12.01 -21.92 15.82
CA PHE A 58 -10.95 -22.27 14.88
C PHE A 58 -10.05 -23.37 15.39
N ASN A 59 -9.65 -24.25 14.48
CA ASN A 59 -8.59 -25.23 14.75
C ASN A 59 -7.21 -24.60 14.50
N ILE A 60 -6.55 -24.13 15.56
CA ILE A 60 -5.21 -23.53 15.44
C ILE A 60 -4.15 -24.61 15.55
N SER A 61 -3.36 -24.80 14.48
CA SER A 61 -2.21 -25.70 14.49
C SER A 61 -1.01 -25.10 13.77
N PRO A 62 0.24 -25.50 14.13
CA PRO A 62 1.45 -25.04 13.44
C PRO A 62 1.44 -25.32 11.92
N TRP A 63 0.71 -26.34 11.48
CA TRP A 63 0.60 -26.69 10.06
C TRP A 63 -0.05 -25.59 9.24
N LEU A 64 -0.99 -24.81 9.81
CA LEU A 64 -1.65 -23.71 9.10
C LEU A 64 -0.65 -22.64 8.62
N PHE A 65 0.50 -22.50 9.29
CA PHE A 65 1.57 -21.58 8.87
C PHE A 65 2.24 -21.99 7.55
N LEU A 66 2.05 -23.22 7.06
CA LEU A 66 2.56 -23.62 5.74
C LEU A 66 2.01 -22.73 4.61
N VAL A 67 0.77 -22.22 4.76
CA VAL A 67 0.16 -21.31 3.77
C VAL A 67 0.96 -20.01 3.66
N PRO A 68 1.11 -19.18 4.70
CA PRO A 68 1.89 -17.94 4.63
C PRO A 68 3.38 -18.20 4.34
N VAL A 69 3.97 -19.29 4.87
CA VAL A 69 5.36 -19.66 4.57
C VAL A 69 5.55 -19.92 3.07
N THR A 70 4.61 -20.61 2.43
CA THR A 70 4.66 -20.86 0.98
C THR A 70 4.62 -19.55 0.20
N VAL A 71 3.75 -18.62 0.59
CA VAL A 71 3.67 -17.29 -0.04
C VAL A 71 4.97 -16.51 0.14
N ILE A 72 5.57 -16.52 1.35
CA ILE A 72 6.87 -15.88 1.62
C ILE A 72 7.96 -16.48 0.74
N VAL A 73 8.00 -17.81 0.59
CA VAL A 73 8.98 -18.48 -0.28
C VAL A 73 8.81 -18.04 -1.74
N LEU A 74 7.59 -17.89 -2.24
CA LEU A 74 7.32 -17.38 -3.60
C LEU A 74 7.78 -15.92 -3.77
N ILE A 75 7.58 -15.08 -2.75
CA ILE A 75 8.06 -13.69 -2.75
C ILE A 75 9.59 -13.64 -2.78
N ILE A 76 10.28 -14.44 -1.96
CA ILE A 76 11.75 -14.54 -1.96
C ILE A 76 12.27 -15.01 -3.32
N LYS A 77 11.55 -15.94 -3.97
CA LYS A 77 11.84 -16.42 -5.33
C LYS A 77 11.47 -15.42 -6.43
N LYS A 78 10.99 -14.22 -6.09
CA LYS A 78 10.61 -13.15 -7.03
C LYS A 78 9.55 -13.59 -8.04
N THR A 79 8.66 -14.51 -7.64
CA THR A 79 7.53 -14.92 -8.48
C THR A 79 6.57 -13.73 -8.69
N PRO A 80 5.93 -13.59 -9.86
CA PRO A 80 4.93 -12.55 -10.09
C PRO A 80 3.86 -12.53 -8.97
N PRO A 81 3.49 -11.34 -8.43
CA PRO A 81 2.56 -11.24 -7.31
C PRO A 81 1.21 -11.93 -7.53
N LEU A 82 0.67 -11.85 -8.75
CA LEU A 82 -0.58 -12.52 -9.12
C LEU A 82 -0.52 -14.04 -8.89
N ILE A 83 0.60 -14.67 -9.23
CA ILE A 83 0.81 -16.12 -9.06
C ILE A 83 0.94 -16.45 -7.57
N ALA A 84 1.68 -15.65 -6.82
CA ALA A 84 1.85 -15.85 -5.38
C ALA A 84 0.51 -15.73 -4.62
N LEU A 85 -0.31 -14.74 -4.97
CA LEU A 85 -1.65 -14.55 -4.39
C LEU A 85 -2.59 -15.70 -4.77
N LEU A 86 -2.64 -16.09 -6.04
CA LEU A 86 -3.47 -17.22 -6.48
C LEU A 86 -3.08 -18.52 -5.77
N ALA A 87 -1.78 -18.82 -5.71
CA ALA A 87 -1.27 -20.00 -5.00
C ALA A 87 -1.61 -19.96 -3.51
N GLY A 88 -1.46 -18.81 -2.86
CA GLY A 88 -1.85 -18.60 -1.46
C GLY A 88 -3.33 -18.85 -1.22
N THR A 89 -4.22 -18.29 -2.05
CA THR A 89 -5.67 -18.47 -1.94
C THR A 89 -6.10 -19.91 -2.17
N LEU A 90 -5.55 -20.58 -3.19
CA LEU A 90 -5.86 -21.98 -3.47
C LEU A 90 -5.37 -22.91 -2.35
N LEU A 91 -4.18 -22.66 -1.82
CA LEU A 91 -3.64 -23.43 -0.70
C LEU A 91 -4.45 -23.18 0.59
N ALA A 92 -4.87 -21.94 0.85
CA ALA A 92 -5.76 -21.61 1.95
C ALA A 92 -7.11 -22.33 1.81
N ALA A 93 -7.68 -22.40 0.60
CA ALA A 93 -8.93 -23.13 0.34
C ALA A 93 -8.78 -24.63 0.63
N ILE A 94 -7.67 -25.25 0.20
CA ILE A 94 -7.35 -26.65 0.51
C ILE A 94 -7.25 -26.84 2.02
N PHE A 95 -6.50 -25.97 2.71
CA PHE A 95 -6.30 -26.08 4.15
C PHE A 95 -7.60 -25.87 4.93
N ALA A 96 -8.47 -24.96 4.50
CA ALA A 96 -9.76 -24.76 5.12
C ALA A 96 -10.66 -26.00 5.03
N LEU A 97 -10.62 -26.76 3.92
CA LEU A 97 -11.36 -28.01 3.79
C LEU A 97 -10.88 -29.10 4.77
N PHE A 98 -9.57 -29.23 4.96
CA PHE A 98 -9.01 -30.29 5.80
C PHE A 98 -8.98 -29.94 7.28
N PHE A 99 -8.65 -28.69 7.62
CA PHE A 99 -8.41 -28.27 8.99
C PHE A 99 -9.57 -27.47 9.59
N GLN A 100 -10.48 -26.92 8.78
CA GLN A 100 -11.61 -26.07 9.21
C GLN A 100 -12.97 -26.52 8.58
N PRO A 101 -13.29 -27.82 8.46
CA PRO A 101 -14.47 -28.27 7.70
C PRO A 101 -15.79 -27.74 8.27
N GLN A 102 -15.90 -27.60 9.60
CA GLN A 102 -17.09 -27.08 10.27
C GLN A 102 -17.40 -25.64 9.87
N ILE A 103 -16.36 -24.80 9.76
CA ILE A 103 -16.50 -23.40 9.33
C ILE A 103 -17.02 -23.34 7.90
N ILE A 104 -16.46 -24.15 7.00
CA ILE A 104 -16.88 -24.18 5.59
C ILE A 104 -18.35 -24.62 5.46
N MET A 105 -18.78 -25.62 6.23
CA MET A 105 -20.18 -26.05 6.27
C MET A 105 -21.10 -24.95 6.79
N ASN A 106 -20.72 -24.27 7.87
CA ASN A 106 -21.49 -23.16 8.46
C ASN A 106 -21.65 -22.02 7.46
N ILE A 107 -20.58 -21.61 6.77
CA ILE A 107 -20.63 -20.58 5.72
C ILE A 107 -21.54 -21.02 4.56
N ALA A 108 -21.50 -22.30 4.20
CA ALA A 108 -22.37 -22.85 3.15
C ALA A 108 -23.85 -22.97 3.58
N GLY A 109 -24.16 -22.88 4.88
CA GLY A 109 -25.46 -23.18 5.45
C GLY A 109 -25.85 -24.66 5.31
N ALA A 110 -24.87 -25.56 5.38
CA ALA A 110 -25.04 -27.00 5.19
C ALA A 110 -24.76 -27.77 6.49
N THR A 111 -25.44 -28.90 6.69
CA THR A 111 -25.24 -29.80 7.84
C THR A 111 -24.20 -30.88 7.59
N GLU A 112 -23.87 -31.15 6.33
CA GLU A 112 -22.91 -32.18 5.92
C GLU A 112 -21.95 -31.66 4.86
N LEU A 113 -20.69 -32.10 4.93
CA LEU A 113 -19.65 -31.72 4.00
C LEU A 113 -19.74 -32.55 2.71
N THR A 114 -20.61 -32.11 1.81
CA THR A 114 -20.70 -32.59 0.43
C THR A 114 -19.84 -31.73 -0.49
N PHE A 115 -19.52 -32.21 -1.70
CA PHE A 115 -18.82 -31.42 -2.72
C PHE A 115 -19.49 -30.07 -2.98
N ASN A 116 -20.83 -30.03 -3.04
CA ASN A 116 -21.58 -28.80 -3.26
C ASN A 116 -21.42 -27.81 -2.09
N SER A 117 -21.56 -28.29 -0.85
CA SER A 117 -21.37 -27.45 0.34
C SER A 117 -19.94 -26.94 0.48
N ALA A 118 -18.95 -27.78 0.19
CA ALA A 118 -17.53 -27.42 0.21
C ALA A 118 -17.23 -26.33 -0.83
N TYR A 119 -17.70 -26.52 -2.06
CA TYR A 119 -17.56 -25.53 -3.13
C TYR A 119 -18.27 -24.21 -2.76
N LYS A 120 -19.52 -24.27 -2.30
CA LYS A 120 -20.29 -23.08 -1.90
C LYS A 120 -19.59 -22.34 -0.77
N GLY A 121 -19.24 -23.02 0.32
CA GLY A 121 -18.60 -22.40 1.49
C GLY A 121 -17.27 -21.76 1.15
N LEU A 122 -16.41 -22.43 0.37
CA LEU A 122 -15.15 -21.86 -0.10
C LEU A 122 -15.35 -20.65 -1.01
N MET A 123 -16.23 -20.77 -2.01
CA MET A 123 -16.48 -19.66 -2.94
C MET A 123 -17.06 -18.47 -2.21
N THR A 124 -18.00 -18.67 -1.29
CA THR A 124 -18.56 -17.59 -0.46
C THR A 124 -17.46 -16.92 0.37
N ALA A 125 -16.62 -17.70 1.08
CA ALA A 125 -15.53 -17.16 1.89
C ALA A 125 -14.49 -16.35 1.09
N ILE A 126 -14.20 -16.75 -0.16
CA ILE A 126 -13.23 -16.07 -1.01
C ILE A 126 -13.85 -14.82 -1.66
N THR A 127 -15.12 -14.87 -2.05
CA THR A 127 -15.71 -13.88 -2.96
C THR A 127 -16.51 -12.79 -2.27
N VAL A 128 -17.26 -13.09 -1.21
CA VAL A 128 -18.27 -12.21 -0.63
C VAL A 128 -18.15 -12.15 0.90
N ASP A 129 -19.04 -11.36 1.51
CA ASP A 129 -19.11 -11.24 2.96
C ASP A 129 -19.45 -12.57 3.63
N THR A 130 -18.66 -12.90 4.63
CA THR A 130 -18.81 -14.08 5.50
C THR A 130 -18.58 -13.67 6.93
N ALA A 131 -19.36 -14.24 7.83
CA ALA A 131 -19.21 -14.07 9.26
C ALA A 131 -19.26 -15.44 9.93
N ILE A 132 -18.32 -15.69 10.83
CA ILE A 132 -18.31 -16.89 11.66
C ILE A 132 -18.98 -16.52 12.98
N ALA A 133 -20.03 -17.27 13.33
CA ALA A 133 -20.81 -16.99 14.53
C ALA A 133 -19.93 -17.09 15.79
N THR A 134 -20.05 -16.11 16.67
CA THR A 134 -19.39 -16.05 17.97
C THR A 134 -20.26 -15.26 18.93
N ASP A 135 -20.24 -15.62 20.21
CA ASP A 135 -21.00 -14.94 21.26
C ASP A 135 -20.28 -13.65 21.73
N ASN A 136 -19.06 -13.43 21.26
CA ASN A 136 -18.21 -12.32 21.67
C ASN A 136 -18.25 -11.20 20.63
N GLU A 137 -18.87 -10.06 20.98
CA GLU A 137 -19.05 -8.91 20.08
C GLU A 137 -17.73 -8.38 19.52
N ILE A 138 -16.64 -8.39 20.31
CA ILE A 138 -15.32 -7.94 19.86
C ILE A 138 -14.76 -8.89 18.80
N LEU A 139 -15.00 -10.19 18.94
CA LEU A 139 -14.55 -11.19 17.98
C LEU A 139 -15.47 -11.28 16.75
N ALA A 140 -16.72 -10.84 16.84
CA ALA A 140 -17.65 -10.88 15.71
C ALA A 140 -17.12 -10.07 14.52
N ASP A 141 -16.55 -8.89 14.78
CA ASP A 141 -15.89 -8.08 13.75
C ASP A 141 -14.63 -8.76 13.22
N LEU A 142 -13.82 -9.38 14.10
CA LEU A 142 -12.61 -10.12 13.70
C LEU A 142 -12.94 -11.35 12.83
N PHE A 143 -14.08 -12.00 13.10
CA PHE A 143 -14.54 -13.21 12.43
C PHE A 143 -15.36 -12.91 11.16
N THR A 144 -15.53 -11.62 10.85
CA THR A 144 -16.17 -11.15 9.63
C THR A 144 -15.12 -10.81 8.57
N SER A 145 -15.28 -11.38 7.38
CA SER A 145 -14.43 -11.11 6.22
C SER A 145 -15.27 -10.78 5.02
N GLY A 146 -14.88 -9.77 4.25
CA GLY A 146 -15.63 -9.32 3.08
C GLY A 146 -15.18 -9.88 1.73
N GLY A 147 -14.26 -10.84 1.75
CA GLY A 147 -13.73 -11.48 0.54
C GLY A 147 -13.23 -10.49 -0.52
N MET A 148 -13.33 -10.89 -1.79
CA MET A 148 -13.04 -10.00 -2.92
C MET A 148 -14.05 -8.85 -3.06
N ALA A 149 -15.31 -9.04 -2.62
CA ALA A 149 -16.36 -8.02 -2.69
C ALA A 149 -15.97 -6.73 -1.96
N LYS A 150 -15.35 -6.83 -0.77
CA LYS A 150 -14.86 -5.67 0.00
C LYS A 150 -13.83 -4.83 -0.75
N MET A 151 -13.10 -5.43 -1.70
CA MET A 151 -12.12 -4.73 -2.53
C MET A 151 -12.70 -4.13 -3.82
N MET A 152 -13.95 -4.45 -4.17
CA MET A 152 -14.56 -3.98 -5.43
C MET A 152 -14.61 -2.45 -5.54
N GLY A 153 -14.89 -1.75 -4.44
CA GLY A 153 -14.86 -0.28 -4.42
C GLY A 153 -13.49 0.29 -4.83
N THR A 154 -12.41 -0.28 -4.30
CA THR A 154 -11.04 0.11 -4.67
C THR A 154 -10.73 -0.24 -6.13
N ILE A 155 -11.16 -1.41 -6.61
CA ILE A 155 -10.97 -1.82 -8.01
C ILE A 155 -11.67 -0.86 -8.97
N TRP A 156 -12.92 -0.50 -8.68
CA TRP A 156 -13.67 0.48 -9.48
C TRP A 156 -12.97 1.84 -9.52
N LEU A 157 -12.45 2.30 -8.38
CA LEU A 157 -11.71 3.55 -8.30
C LEU A 157 -10.45 3.49 -9.19
N ILE A 158 -9.67 2.41 -9.11
CA ILE A 158 -8.48 2.20 -9.95
C ILE A 158 -8.85 2.20 -11.43
N LEU A 159 -9.92 1.50 -11.83
CA LEU A 159 -10.37 1.48 -13.24
C LEU A 159 -10.75 2.88 -13.73
N CYS A 160 -11.55 3.61 -12.95
CA CYS A 160 -11.94 4.99 -13.28
C CYS A 160 -10.72 5.90 -13.40
N ALA A 161 -9.77 5.80 -12.48
CA ALA A 161 -8.58 6.63 -12.49
C ALA A 161 -7.63 6.30 -13.65
N MET A 162 -7.43 5.01 -13.97
CA MET A 162 -6.63 4.62 -15.14
C MET A 162 -7.24 5.12 -16.46
N VAL A 163 -8.57 5.04 -16.60
CA VAL A 163 -9.27 5.59 -17.78
C VAL A 163 -9.10 7.10 -17.85
N PHE A 164 -9.30 7.82 -16.74
CA PHE A 164 -9.09 9.26 -16.68
C PHE A 164 -7.66 9.65 -17.05
N GLY A 165 -6.67 8.98 -16.47
CA GLY A 165 -5.26 9.18 -16.77
C GLY A 165 -4.90 8.93 -18.23
N GLY A 166 -5.46 7.88 -18.84
CA GLY A 166 -5.30 7.59 -20.27
C GLY A 166 -5.89 8.69 -21.16
N ILE A 167 -7.08 9.22 -20.81
CA ILE A 167 -7.69 10.35 -21.53
C ILE A 167 -6.82 11.60 -21.40
N MET A 168 -6.32 11.92 -20.20
CA MET A 168 -5.46 13.08 -19.97
C MET A 168 -4.15 13.02 -20.76
N ASP A 169 -3.56 11.83 -20.94
CA ASP A 169 -2.37 11.62 -21.77
C ASP A 169 -2.72 11.81 -23.26
N ALA A 170 -3.82 11.20 -23.71
CA ALA A 170 -4.26 11.26 -25.11
C ALA A 170 -4.57 12.69 -25.59
N ILE A 171 -5.18 13.53 -24.75
CA ILE A 171 -5.46 14.94 -25.09
C ILE A 171 -4.24 15.87 -24.92
N GLY A 172 -3.11 15.35 -24.44
CA GLY A 172 -1.89 16.13 -24.19
C GLY A 172 -1.98 17.07 -22.99
N ALA A 173 -3.01 16.95 -22.14
CA ALA A 173 -3.17 17.79 -20.94
C ALA A 173 -2.01 17.57 -19.97
N LEU A 174 -1.57 16.32 -19.79
CA LEU A 174 -0.41 15.99 -18.97
C LEU A 174 0.86 16.67 -19.47
N ALA A 175 1.09 16.68 -20.79
CA ALA A 175 2.24 17.36 -21.40
C ALA A 175 2.16 18.90 -21.24
N LYS A 176 0.96 19.48 -21.30
CA LYS A 176 0.77 20.92 -21.08
C LYS A 176 1.03 21.32 -19.61
N ILE A 177 0.49 20.56 -18.65
CA ILE A 177 0.78 20.75 -17.21
C ILE A 177 2.28 20.62 -16.96
N SER A 178 2.90 19.60 -17.58
CA SER A 178 4.34 19.35 -17.51
C SER A 178 5.17 20.54 -17.95
N SER A 179 4.90 21.07 -19.14
CA SER A 179 5.66 22.20 -19.71
C SER A 179 5.52 23.48 -18.90
N PHE A 180 4.33 23.78 -18.36
CA PHE A 180 4.14 24.94 -17.49
C PHE A 180 4.95 24.82 -16.20
N MET A 181 4.92 23.65 -15.54
CA MET A 181 5.65 23.41 -14.30
C MET A 181 7.17 23.43 -14.48
N LEU A 182 7.69 23.03 -15.65
CA LEU A 182 9.11 23.10 -15.97
C LEU A 182 9.63 24.53 -16.14
N GLN A 183 8.77 25.49 -16.51
CA GLN A 183 9.17 26.90 -16.69
C GLN A 183 9.33 27.66 -15.37
N LEU A 184 8.86 27.13 -14.25
CA LEU A 184 8.89 27.84 -12.97
C LEU A 184 10.25 27.79 -12.25
N PHE A 185 11.24 26.97 -12.67
CA PHE A 185 12.37 26.64 -11.80
C PHE A 185 13.73 26.51 -12.50
N ASP A 186 14.67 27.39 -12.13
CA ASP A 186 16.05 27.36 -12.62
C ASP A 186 17.02 26.61 -11.70
N SER A 187 16.63 26.33 -10.45
CA SER A 187 17.52 25.73 -9.44
C SER A 187 17.31 24.21 -9.25
N VAL A 188 18.34 23.51 -8.79
CA VAL A 188 18.25 22.08 -8.45
C VAL A 188 17.22 21.84 -7.35
N PHE A 189 17.22 22.65 -6.28
CA PHE A 189 16.20 22.55 -5.24
C PHE A 189 14.80 22.79 -5.79
N GLY A 190 14.64 23.83 -6.63
CA GLY A 190 13.39 24.13 -7.31
C GLY A 190 12.84 22.92 -8.04
N LEU A 191 13.67 22.25 -8.86
CA LEU A 191 13.28 21.05 -9.60
C LEU A 191 12.78 19.90 -8.70
N PHE A 192 13.42 19.65 -7.54
CA PHE A 192 12.93 18.66 -6.58
C PHE A 192 11.61 19.10 -5.94
N ALA A 193 11.51 20.37 -5.53
CA ALA A 193 10.27 20.94 -4.97
C ALA A 193 9.10 20.81 -5.93
N SER A 194 9.28 21.15 -7.21
CA SER A 194 8.22 21.01 -8.23
C SER A 194 7.80 19.56 -8.39
N THR A 195 8.76 18.63 -8.38
CA THR A 195 8.46 17.19 -8.49
C THR A 195 7.60 16.75 -7.32
N VAL A 196 7.98 17.12 -6.09
CA VAL A 196 7.21 16.80 -4.86
C VAL A 196 5.82 17.40 -4.91
N PHE A 197 5.70 18.70 -5.17
CA PHE A 197 4.39 19.38 -5.20
C PHE A 197 3.50 18.86 -6.33
N THR A 198 4.06 18.51 -7.49
CA THR A 198 3.29 17.90 -8.58
C THR A 198 2.81 16.51 -8.18
N CYS A 199 3.65 15.68 -7.56
CA CYS A 199 3.23 14.35 -7.09
C CYS A 199 2.09 14.46 -6.07
N ILE A 200 2.21 15.35 -5.08
CA ILE A 200 1.17 15.58 -4.07
C ILE A 200 -0.10 16.16 -4.71
N GLY A 201 0.05 17.14 -5.61
CA GLY A 201 -1.07 17.74 -6.34
C GLY A 201 -1.81 16.72 -7.20
N LEU A 202 -1.10 15.79 -7.84
CA LEU A 202 -1.72 14.68 -8.57
C LEU A 202 -2.34 13.65 -7.65
N ASN A 203 -1.76 13.33 -6.50
CA ASN A 203 -2.44 12.48 -5.51
C ASN A 203 -3.75 13.11 -5.02
N PHE A 204 -3.77 14.43 -4.85
CA PHE A 204 -4.95 15.18 -4.46
C PHE A 204 -5.99 15.25 -5.58
N THR A 205 -5.58 15.41 -6.85
CA THR A 205 -6.52 15.64 -7.97
C THR A 205 -6.90 14.37 -8.74
N ALA A 206 -6.00 13.40 -8.85
CA ALA A 206 -6.14 12.26 -9.77
C ALA A 206 -6.59 10.96 -9.10
N SER A 207 -6.96 10.98 -7.81
CA SER A 207 -7.49 9.85 -7.02
C SER A 207 -6.70 8.54 -7.09
N ASP A 208 -5.50 8.52 -7.67
CA ASP A 208 -4.75 7.30 -7.93
C ASP A 208 -3.24 7.54 -7.93
N GLN A 209 -2.54 6.65 -7.24
CA GLN A 209 -1.09 6.73 -7.03
C GLN A 209 -0.30 6.51 -8.31
N TYR A 210 -0.79 5.70 -9.25
CA TYR A 210 -0.09 5.42 -10.49
C TYR A 210 0.08 6.71 -11.30
N LEU A 211 -0.97 7.54 -11.41
CA LEU A 211 -0.86 8.83 -12.10
C LEU A 211 0.08 9.80 -11.38
N ALA A 212 0.05 9.83 -10.05
CA ALA A 212 0.94 10.67 -9.26
C ALA A 212 2.43 10.32 -9.41
N ILE A 213 2.76 9.13 -9.93
CA ILE A 213 4.15 8.69 -10.17
C ILE A 213 4.51 8.76 -11.65
N VAL A 214 3.65 8.26 -12.53
CA VAL A 214 3.93 8.16 -13.97
C VAL A 214 4.03 9.53 -14.62
N VAL A 215 3.10 10.43 -14.30
CA VAL A 215 3.06 11.74 -14.92
C VAL A 215 4.30 12.56 -14.53
N PRO A 216 4.62 12.76 -13.23
CA PRO A 216 5.78 13.54 -12.85
C PRO A 216 7.08 12.84 -13.28
N GLY A 217 7.12 11.51 -13.31
CA GLY A 217 8.28 10.76 -13.79
C GLY A 217 8.60 11.05 -15.26
N LYS A 218 7.61 10.99 -16.16
CA LYS A 218 7.80 11.35 -17.57
C LYS A 218 8.12 12.83 -17.76
N MET A 219 7.39 13.68 -17.05
CA MET A 219 7.47 15.14 -17.08
C MET A 219 8.85 15.69 -16.69
N TYR A 220 9.42 15.19 -15.59
CA TYR A 220 10.67 15.73 -15.04
C TYR A 220 11.93 14.96 -15.47
N SER A 221 11.82 13.77 -16.07
CA SER A 221 12.98 12.96 -16.49
C SER A 221 13.98 13.76 -17.35
N LYS A 222 13.48 14.50 -18.35
CA LYS A 222 14.33 15.35 -19.20
C LYS A 222 15.01 16.47 -18.42
N ALA A 223 14.28 17.16 -17.54
CA ALA A 223 14.80 18.28 -16.76
C ALA A 223 15.88 17.85 -15.75
N PHE A 224 15.70 16.70 -15.09
CA PHE A 224 16.75 16.11 -14.23
C PHE A 224 18.01 15.82 -15.04
N LYS A 225 17.87 15.24 -16.23
CA LYS A 225 18.99 14.95 -17.13
C LYS A 225 19.70 16.22 -17.61
N GLU A 226 18.96 17.26 -18.00
CA GLU A 226 19.52 18.55 -18.46
C GLU A 226 20.25 19.30 -17.33
N LYS A 227 19.84 19.12 -16.07
CA LYS A 227 20.56 19.61 -14.88
C LYS A 227 21.71 18.69 -14.46
N GLY A 228 22.05 17.68 -15.25
CA GLY A 228 23.16 16.76 -14.97
C GLY A 228 22.89 15.78 -13.82
N LEU A 229 21.63 15.55 -13.43
CA LEU A 229 21.27 14.69 -12.31
C LEU A 229 21.04 13.24 -12.76
N ALA A 230 21.49 12.29 -11.94
CA ALA A 230 21.24 10.88 -12.17
C ALA A 230 19.74 10.52 -11.98
N PRO A 231 19.19 9.54 -12.72
CA PRO A 231 17.76 9.20 -12.72
C PRO A 231 17.23 8.72 -11.37
N GLU A 232 18.06 8.11 -10.52
CA GLU A 232 17.66 7.70 -9.18
C GLU A 232 17.27 8.86 -8.27
N ASN A 233 17.72 10.09 -8.55
CA ASN A 233 17.25 11.26 -7.81
C ASN A 233 15.77 11.52 -8.08
N LEU A 234 15.36 11.51 -9.35
CA LEU A 234 13.95 11.62 -9.73
C LEU A 234 13.17 10.44 -9.16
N SER A 235 13.69 9.22 -9.34
CA SER A 235 13.04 8.01 -8.83
C SER A 235 12.78 8.06 -7.33
N ARG A 236 13.75 8.53 -6.54
CA ARG A 236 13.60 8.70 -5.09
C ARG A 236 12.56 9.77 -4.78
N THR A 237 12.60 10.92 -5.44
CA THR A 237 11.63 12.00 -5.21
C THR A 237 10.20 11.57 -5.53
N LEU A 238 9.98 10.79 -6.60
CA LEU A 238 8.68 10.22 -6.93
C LEU A 238 8.16 9.28 -5.84
N GLU A 239 9.03 8.46 -5.27
CA GLU A 239 8.66 7.53 -4.20
C GLU A 239 8.37 8.28 -2.89
N ASP A 240 9.26 9.20 -2.51
CA ASP A 240 9.18 9.99 -1.28
C ASP A 240 7.99 10.95 -1.25
N SER A 241 7.32 11.18 -2.39
CA SER A 241 6.16 12.07 -2.51
C SER A 241 4.94 11.37 -3.10
N GLY A 242 5.01 10.91 -4.35
CA GLY A 242 3.89 10.27 -5.05
C GLY A 242 3.43 8.97 -4.40
N THR A 243 4.35 8.08 -4.04
CA THR A 243 3.97 6.79 -3.42
C THR A 243 3.41 7.01 -2.02
N VAL A 244 4.17 7.68 -1.15
CA VAL A 244 3.85 7.71 0.28
C VAL A 244 2.70 8.66 0.63
N THR A 245 2.41 9.70 -0.16
CA THR A 245 1.32 10.64 0.16
C THR A 245 -0.05 10.21 -0.34
N SER A 246 -0.15 9.18 -1.20
CA SER A 246 -1.43 8.71 -1.75
C SER A 246 -2.42 8.29 -0.66
N VAL A 247 -1.92 7.64 0.41
CA VAL A 247 -2.74 7.23 1.55
C VAL A 247 -3.30 8.40 2.36
N LEU A 248 -2.79 9.61 2.19
CA LEU A 248 -3.21 10.78 2.97
C LEU A 248 -4.43 11.50 2.36
N ILE A 249 -4.93 11.02 1.22
CA ILE A 249 -6.03 11.64 0.48
C ILE A 249 -7.28 10.73 0.52
N PRO A 250 -8.43 11.18 1.09
CA PRO A 250 -9.60 10.33 1.31
C PRO A 250 -10.18 9.66 0.06
N TRP A 251 -10.21 10.39 -1.04
CA TRP A 251 -10.75 9.91 -2.32
C TRP A 251 -9.69 9.26 -3.20
N ASN A 252 -8.46 9.08 -2.71
CA ASN A 252 -7.43 8.33 -3.42
C ASN A 252 -7.52 6.84 -3.08
N THR A 253 -7.22 5.97 -4.04
CA THR A 253 -7.21 4.49 -3.89
C THR A 253 -6.59 4.00 -2.58
N CYS A 254 -5.38 4.46 -2.23
CA CYS A 254 -4.71 4.03 -1.01
C CYS A 254 -5.41 4.56 0.25
N GLY A 255 -5.89 5.80 0.23
CA GLY A 255 -6.63 6.38 1.36
C GLY A 255 -7.96 5.69 1.62
N ALA A 256 -8.70 5.38 0.55
CA ALA A 256 -9.94 4.61 0.62
C ALA A 256 -9.69 3.19 1.15
N TYR A 257 -8.64 2.52 0.67
CA TYR A 257 -8.26 1.18 1.14
C TYR A 257 -7.87 1.19 2.63
N HIS A 258 -6.97 2.09 3.05
CA HIS A 258 -6.52 2.13 4.44
C HIS A 258 -7.64 2.54 5.38
N SER A 259 -8.51 3.47 4.99
CA SER A 259 -9.69 3.82 5.80
C SER A 259 -10.62 2.61 5.98
N GLY A 260 -10.85 1.84 4.91
CA GLY A 260 -11.69 0.63 4.95
C GLY A 260 -11.07 -0.53 5.74
N VAL A 261 -9.75 -0.60 5.84
CA VAL A 261 -9.03 -1.61 6.64
C VAL A 261 -8.92 -1.20 8.10
N LEU A 262 -8.58 0.05 8.38
CA LEU A 262 -8.40 0.57 9.73
C LEU A 262 -9.73 0.87 10.44
N GLY A 263 -10.84 0.95 9.70
CA GLY A 263 -12.15 1.28 10.24
C GLY A 263 -12.32 2.74 10.66
N VAL A 264 -11.35 3.60 10.32
CA VAL A 264 -11.33 5.03 10.64
C VAL A 264 -11.08 5.85 9.37
N SER A 265 -11.54 7.09 9.36
CA SER A 265 -11.33 8.00 8.25
C SER A 265 -9.85 8.39 8.11
N VAL A 266 -9.47 8.86 6.91
CA VAL A 266 -8.12 9.40 6.67
C VAL A 266 -7.75 10.50 7.65
N GLY A 267 -8.70 11.38 8.01
CA GLY A 267 -8.45 12.45 8.97
C GLY A 267 -8.04 11.95 10.36
N GLU A 268 -8.60 10.81 10.79
CA GLU A 268 -8.31 10.21 12.10
C GLU A 268 -6.92 9.55 12.13
N TYR A 269 -6.55 8.82 11.08
CA TYR A 269 -5.21 8.20 11.04
C TYR A 269 -4.10 9.14 10.53
N PHE A 270 -4.45 10.28 9.91
CA PHE A 270 -3.50 11.20 9.25
C PHE A 270 -2.33 11.57 10.17
N ILE A 271 -2.62 11.89 11.43
CA ILE A 271 -1.60 12.32 12.40
C ILE A 271 -0.60 11.19 12.70
N TYR A 272 -1.06 9.94 12.68
CA TYR A 272 -0.24 8.76 12.91
C TYR A 272 0.52 8.30 11.66
N ALA A 273 0.14 8.78 10.46
CA ALA A 273 0.84 8.51 9.21
C ALA A 273 2.13 9.35 9.05
N ILE A 274 2.95 9.40 10.10
CA ILE A 274 4.13 10.27 10.25
C ILE A 274 5.09 10.11 9.09
N PHE A 275 5.44 8.87 8.77
CA PHE A 275 6.33 8.56 7.66
C PHE A 275 5.84 9.19 6.34
N ASN A 276 4.52 9.10 6.10
CA ASN A 276 3.90 9.49 4.84
C ASN A 276 3.90 11.00 4.62
N TRP A 277 3.59 11.79 5.64
CA TRP A 277 3.63 13.25 5.50
C TRP A 277 5.03 13.82 5.72
N LEU A 278 5.93 13.16 6.47
CA LEU A 278 7.29 13.63 6.71
C LEU A 278 8.23 13.38 5.52
N SER A 279 8.08 12.25 4.83
CA SER A 279 8.94 11.83 3.72
C SER A 279 9.13 12.91 2.63
N PRO A 280 8.08 13.61 2.14
CA PRO A 280 8.23 14.72 1.21
C PRO A 280 9.14 15.84 1.75
N PHE A 281 9.05 16.17 3.04
CA PHE A 281 9.91 17.19 3.63
C PHE A 281 11.36 16.70 3.77
N THR A 282 11.57 15.43 4.14
CA THR A 282 12.91 14.83 4.18
C THR A 282 13.59 14.90 2.81
N THR A 283 12.88 14.58 1.72
CA THR A 283 13.47 14.63 0.38
C THR A 283 13.84 16.06 -0.04
N LEU A 284 13.02 17.05 0.32
CA LEU A 284 13.33 18.47 0.09
C LEU A 284 14.51 18.96 0.93
N LEU A 285 14.63 18.51 2.18
CA LEU A 285 15.77 18.80 3.04
C LEU A 285 17.07 18.26 2.43
N PHE A 286 17.06 17.03 1.94
CA PHE A 286 18.21 16.44 1.24
C PHE A 286 18.58 17.22 -0.03
N ALA A 287 17.58 17.68 -0.78
CA ALA A 287 17.80 18.53 -1.95
C ALA A 287 18.38 19.90 -1.59
N ALA A 288 17.89 20.54 -0.52
CA ALA A 288 18.33 21.85 -0.05
C ALA A 288 19.80 21.85 0.38
N PHE A 289 20.20 20.83 1.15
CA PHE A 289 21.59 20.67 1.62
C PHE A 289 22.49 19.90 0.64
N ARG A 290 21.97 19.54 -0.54
CA ARG A 290 22.66 18.71 -1.55
C ARG A 290 23.23 17.40 -0.99
N ILE A 291 22.56 16.81 0.00
CA ILE A 291 22.96 15.55 0.61
C ILE A 291 22.60 14.42 -0.33
N LYS A 292 23.60 13.66 -0.78
CA LYS A 292 23.41 12.48 -1.65
C LYS A 292 22.46 12.83 -2.81
N ILE A 293 22.88 13.84 -3.59
CA ILE A 293 22.29 14.22 -4.88
C ILE A 293 23.31 13.86 -5.95
N ARG A 294 23.09 12.75 -6.66
CA ARG A 294 24.05 12.15 -7.57
C ARG A 294 24.01 12.88 -8.89
N GLN A 295 25.16 13.34 -9.35
CA GLN A 295 25.33 13.90 -10.68
C GLN A 295 25.63 12.75 -11.67
N LEU A 296 25.19 12.88 -12.91
CA LEU A 296 25.73 12.12 -14.01
C LEU A 296 27.23 12.40 -14.06
N ALA A 297 28.05 11.36 -14.13
CA ALA A 297 29.49 11.55 -14.28
C ALA A 297 29.72 12.46 -15.50
N SER A 298 30.48 13.55 -15.32
CA SER A 298 31.00 14.28 -16.45
C SER A 298 31.67 13.27 -17.37
N LYS A 299 31.33 13.30 -18.66
CA LYS A 299 32.23 12.75 -19.67
C LYS A 299 33.58 13.45 -19.57
#